data_AF-Q73D50-F1
#
_entry.id   AF-Q73D50-F1
#
_cell.length_a   1.000
_cell.length_b   1.000
_cell.length_c   1.000
_cell.angle_alpha   90.00
_cell.angle_beta   90.00
_cell.angle_gamma   90.00
#
_symmetry.space_group_name_H-M   'P 1'
#
loop_
_entity.id
_entity.type
_entity.pdbx_description
1 polymer ?
#
loop_
_entity_poly.entity_id
_entity_poly.type
_entity_poly.pdbx_seq_one_letter_code
_entity_poly.pdbx_strand_id
1 'polypeptide(L)'
;MKEVANIKEKGFNYVAEMVDFLLNNAVYKIRIIEVFFMTNIVKIRASVFIPMSWTEAKKDMETGQVIQFEGDSREFTPHAVNTMRSRVEQEVVVDFYKEEVFSYANTGITTEKITNPDGSVNKRTGKASTENIVCTDIVWNSGGVQFKISASASNPLNVYAPPVDYVLHVCVKKDGTIDVQGEHDGFPCFEFYKQVDFGTFEEIYTHDFRKTGDTAAALGGEMDYSFNKSL
;
A
#
# COMPACT_ATOMS: atom_id res chain seq x y z
N MET A 1 25.96 -6.06 -43.40
CA MET A 1 25.74 -5.07 -42.33
C MET A 1 25.11 -3.75 -42.80
N LYS A 2 25.41 -3.23 -44.00
CA LYS A 2 24.77 -1.97 -44.51
C LYS A 2 23.29 -2.11 -44.90
N GLU A 3 22.82 -3.30 -45.27
CA GLU A 3 21.40 -3.53 -45.64
C GLU A 3 20.43 -3.53 -44.44
N VAL A 4 20.87 -4.00 -43.27
CA VAL A 4 20.01 -4.12 -42.08
C VAL A 4 19.76 -2.75 -41.42
N ALA A 5 20.70 -1.81 -41.54
CA ALA A 5 20.53 -0.42 -41.08
C ALA A 5 19.48 0.32 -41.91
N ASN A 6 19.48 0.11 -43.24
CA ASN A 6 18.57 0.75 -44.19
C ASN A 6 17.10 0.29 -44.03
N ILE A 7 16.88 -0.95 -43.56
CA ILE A 7 15.52 -1.47 -43.27
C ILE A 7 14.98 -0.88 -41.96
N LYS A 8 15.82 -0.70 -40.93
CA LYS A 8 15.41 -0.07 -39.66
C LYS A 8 15.06 1.40 -39.86
N GLU A 9 15.84 2.12 -40.66
CA GLU A 9 15.63 3.55 -40.95
C GLU A 9 14.36 3.78 -41.77
N LYS A 10 14.09 2.92 -42.77
CA LYS A 10 12.81 2.94 -43.52
C LYS A 10 11.60 2.55 -42.66
N GLY A 11 11.75 1.59 -41.75
CA GLY A 11 10.69 1.22 -40.81
C GLY A 11 10.36 2.35 -39.84
N PHE A 12 11.36 3.09 -39.35
CA PHE A 12 11.16 4.23 -38.46
C PHE A 12 10.47 5.40 -39.17
N ASN A 13 10.86 5.70 -40.41
CA ASN A 13 10.22 6.74 -41.22
C ASN A 13 8.77 6.39 -41.56
N TYR A 14 8.47 5.10 -41.82
CA TYR A 14 7.10 4.67 -42.07
C TYR A 14 6.19 4.81 -40.83
N VAL A 15 6.71 4.51 -39.65
CA VAL A 15 5.97 4.70 -38.38
C VAL A 15 5.77 6.20 -38.11
N ALA A 16 6.79 7.03 -38.34
CA ALA A 16 6.68 8.48 -38.18
C ALA A 16 5.64 9.10 -39.13
N GLU A 17 5.66 8.72 -40.41
CA GLU A 17 4.68 9.17 -41.40
C GLU A 17 3.26 8.69 -41.08
N MET A 18 3.11 7.47 -40.55
CA MET A 18 1.81 6.94 -40.13
C MET A 18 1.28 7.69 -38.89
N VAL A 19 2.16 8.02 -37.94
CA VAL A 19 1.81 8.84 -36.76
C VAL A 19 1.42 10.25 -37.20
N ASP A 20 2.17 10.88 -38.10
CA ASP A 20 1.83 12.21 -38.64
C ASP A 20 0.52 12.20 -39.43
N PHE A 21 0.26 11.17 -40.23
CA PHE A 21 -1.01 11.02 -40.94
C PHE A 21 -2.19 10.91 -39.98
N LEU A 22 -2.05 10.12 -38.91
CA LEU A 22 -3.09 9.94 -37.91
C LEU A 22 -3.27 11.19 -37.03
N LEU A 23 -2.20 11.91 -36.71
CA LEU A 23 -2.24 13.17 -35.95
C LEU A 23 -2.82 14.34 -36.76
N ASN A 24 -2.78 14.28 -38.10
CA ASN A 24 -3.35 15.31 -38.97
C ASN A 24 -4.83 15.06 -39.31
N ASN A 25 -5.35 13.88 -38.99
CA ASN A 25 -6.75 13.54 -39.25
C ASN A 25 -7.56 13.71 -37.95
N ALA A 26 -8.42 14.72 -37.87
CA ALA A 26 -9.06 15.17 -36.62
C ALA A 26 -9.69 14.04 -35.77
N VAL A 27 -10.31 13.04 -36.42
CA VAL A 27 -10.92 11.88 -35.74
C VAL A 27 -9.87 10.96 -35.12
N TYR A 28 -8.78 10.69 -35.84
CA TYR A 28 -7.69 9.84 -35.35
C TYR A 28 -6.78 10.59 -34.38
N LYS A 29 -6.60 11.90 -34.57
CA LYS A 29 -5.90 12.80 -33.65
C LYS A 29 -6.56 12.79 -32.28
N ILE A 30 -7.89 12.90 -32.21
CA ILE A 30 -8.64 12.83 -30.94
C ILE A 30 -8.45 11.45 -30.30
N ARG A 31 -8.63 10.36 -31.04
CA ARG A 31 -8.45 9.00 -30.50
C ARG A 31 -7.02 8.70 -30.05
N ILE A 32 -6.00 9.18 -30.76
CA ILE A 32 -4.59 8.97 -30.39
C ILE A 32 -4.19 9.82 -29.19
N ILE A 33 -4.68 11.06 -29.12
CA ILE A 33 -4.47 11.91 -27.94
C ILE A 33 -5.18 11.28 -26.72
N GLU A 34 -6.41 10.78 -26.86
CA GLU A 34 -7.09 10.04 -25.79
C GLU A 34 -6.27 8.82 -25.33
N VAL A 35 -5.72 8.03 -26.26
CA VAL A 35 -4.90 6.86 -25.94
C VAL A 35 -3.53 7.21 -25.33
N PHE A 36 -2.92 8.34 -25.69
CA PHE A 36 -1.61 8.75 -25.18
C PHE A 36 -1.65 9.48 -23.83
N PHE A 37 -2.80 10.03 -23.43
CA PHE A 37 -2.96 10.73 -22.15
C PHE A 37 -3.74 9.94 -21.10
N MET A 38 -4.33 8.79 -21.45
CA MET A 38 -5.04 7.95 -20.51
C MET A 38 -4.10 6.98 -19.80
N THR A 39 -4.02 7.12 -18.49
CA THR A 39 -3.44 6.10 -17.63
C THR A 39 -4.30 4.85 -17.68
N ASN A 40 -3.67 3.69 -17.85
CA ASN A 40 -4.41 2.42 -17.90
C ASN A 40 -4.55 1.83 -16.51
N ILE A 41 -3.48 1.87 -15.71
CA ILE A 41 -3.43 1.20 -14.41
C ILE A 41 -2.91 2.15 -13.35
N VAL A 42 -3.65 2.25 -12.24
CA VAL A 42 -3.20 2.92 -11.01
C VAL A 42 -3.24 1.91 -9.87
N LYS A 43 -2.10 1.69 -9.23
CA LYS A 43 -1.98 0.90 -8.00
C LYS A 43 -1.82 1.84 -6.81
N ILE A 44 -2.61 1.58 -5.76
CA ILE A 44 -2.43 2.12 -4.42
C ILE A 44 -1.93 0.98 -3.53
N ARG A 45 -0.84 1.23 -2.80
CA ARG A 45 -0.26 0.30 -1.84
C ARG A 45 -0.36 0.90 -0.45
N ALA A 46 -0.86 0.11 0.50
CA ALA A 46 -0.89 0.42 1.92
C ALA A 46 -0.12 -0.66 2.69
N SER A 47 0.71 -0.23 3.64
CA SER A 47 1.53 -1.14 4.43
C SER A 47 1.70 -0.58 5.85
N VAL A 48 1.58 -1.47 6.83
CA VAL A 48 1.75 -1.15 8.26
C VAL A 48 2.85 -2.04 8.79
N PHE A 49 3.83 -1.49 9.51
CA PHE A 49 4.99 -2.27 9.98
C PHE A 49 5.60 -1.74 11.27
N ILE A 50 6.30 -2.63 11.97
CA ILE A 50 7.10 -2.32 13.15
C ILE A 50 8.56 -2.29 12.70
N PRO A 51 9.27 -1.15 12.76
CA PRO A 51 10.61 -1.01 12.19
C PRO A 51 11.68 -1.82 12.93
N MET A 52 11.47 -2.08 14.23
CA MET A 52 12.41 -2.83 15.05
C MET A 52 12.31 -4.34 14.82
N SER A 53 13.33 -5.11 15.24
CA SER A 53 13.25 -6.58 15.22
C SER A 53 12.38 -7.17 16.32
N TRP A 54 12.32 -6.50 17.46
CA TRP A 54 11.46 -6.87 18.59
C TRP A 54 10.87 -5.60 19.18
N THR A 55 9.60 -5.64 19.58
CA THR A 55 8.97 -4.55 20.34
C THR A 55 9.69 -4.35 21.67
N GLU A 56 9.43 -3.21 22.30
CA GLU A 56 9.88 -2.96 23.67
C GLU A 56 9.42 -4.09 24.60
N ALA A 57 10.30 -4.42 25.54
CA ALA A 57 10.08 -5.48 26.51
C ALA A 57 9.05 -5.04 27.55
N LYS A 58 7.94 -5.77 27.65
CA LYS A 58 6.95 -5.57 28.71
C LYS A 58 7.12 -6.65 29.77
N LYS A 59 7.43 -6.24 31.00
CA LYS A 59 7.51 -7.15 32.14
C LYS A 59 6.14 -7.30 32.80
N ASP A 60 5.69 -8.53 32.95
CA ASP A 60 4.59 -8.88 33.83
C ASP A 60 5.10 -8.89 35.28
N MET A 61 4.48 -8.07 36.13
CA MET A 61 4.89 -7.90 37.52
C MET A 61 4.41 -9.04 38.42
N GLU A 62 3.40 -9.80 38.01
CA GLU A 62 2.86 -10.94 38.75
C GLU A 62 3.71 -12.19 38.50
N THR A 63 3.97 -12.50 37.21
CA THR A 63 4.72 -13.70 36.82
C THR A 63 6.22 -13.48 36.72
N GLY A 64 6.66 -12.22 36.64
CA GLY A 64 8.05 -11.86 36.37
C GLY A 64 8.51 -12.10 34.93
N GLN A 65 7.61 -12.58 34.04
CA GLN A 65 7.90 -12.85 32.64
C GLN A 65 8.12 -11.55 31.86
N VAL A 66 8.97 -11.62 30.83
CA VAL A 66 9.20 -10.52 29.89
C VAL A 66 8.68 -10.92 28.52
N ILE A 67 7.77 -10.12 27.97
CA ILE A 67 7.10 -10.37 26.69
C ILE A 67 7.57 -9.37 25.64
N GLN A 68 7.86 -9.87 24.44
CA GLN A 68 8.16 -9.07 23.25
C GLN A 68 7.46 -9.68 22.03
N PHE A 69 7.12 -8.85 21.05
CA PHE A 69 6.64 -9.30 19.74
C PHE A 69 7.70 -9.03 18.68
N GLU A 70 7.82 -9.93 17.72
CA GLU A 70 8.70 -9.74 16.56
C GLU A 70 8.16 -8.60 15.67
N GLY A 71 9.05 -7.69 15.30
CA GLY A 71 8.76 -6.66 14.30
C GLY A 71 9.40 -7.00 12.95
N ASP A 72 9.33 -6.06 12.03
CA ASP A 72 9.61 -6.30 10.60
C ASP A 72 11.06 -5.97 10.19
N SER A 73 11.85 -5.40 11.10
CA SER A 73 13.30 -5.14 10.91
C SER A 73 13.61 -4.40 9.60
N ARG A 74 12.87 -3.33 9.32
CA ARG A 74 13.05 -2.55 8.09
C ARG A 74 12.67 -1.09 8.30
N GLU A 75 13.02 -0.28 7.32
CA GLU A 75 12.55 1.10 7.18
C GLU A 75 11.49 1.20 6.08
N PHE A 76 11.00 2.43 5.87
CA PHE A 76 10.03 2.76 4.82
C PHE A 76 10.52 2.32 3.44
N THR A 77 9.69 1.58 2.72
CA THR A 77 9.99 1.16 1.35
C THR A 77 8.73 0.68 0.62
N PRO A 78 8.54 1.09 -0.65
CA PRO A 78 7.44 0.55 -1.45
C PRO A 78 7.66 -0.91 -1.88
N HIS A 79 8.87 -1.45 -1.70
CA HIS A 79 9.27 -2.76 -2.22
C HIS A 79 9.15 -3.92 -1.20
N ALA A 80 8.22 -3.81 -0.24
CA ALA A 80 7.97 -4.83 0.78
C ALA A 80 6.93 -5.90 0.37
N VAL A 81 6.46 -5.89 -0.89
CA VAL A 81 5.40 -6.78 -1.40
C VAL A 81 5.71 -8.26 -1.18
N ASN A 82 4.81 -9.01 -0.53
CA ASN A 82 4.96 -10.46 -0.29
C ASN A 82 6.24 -10.87 0.48
N THR A 83 6.86 -9.95 1.21
CA THR A 83 8.09 -10.23 1.96
C THR A 83 7.84 -10.71 3.39
N MET A 84 6.58 -10.70 3.84
CA MET A 84 6.17 -10.94 5.24
C MET A 84 6.78 -9.95 6.24
N ARG A 85 7.21 -8.78 5.78
CA ARG A 85 7.76 -7.67 6.59
C ARG A 85 6.76 -6.55 6.81
N SER A 86 5.49 -6.88 6.95
CA SER A 86 4.43 -5.93 7.31
C SER A 86 3.42 -6.62 8.21
N ARG A 87 2.81 -5.87 9.12
CA ARG A 87 1.68 -6.30 9.95
C ARG A 87 0.42 -6.42 9.13
N VAL A 88 0.15 -5.41 8.33
CA VAL A 88 -0.92 -5.35 7.33
C VAL A 88 -0.30 -4.97 6.00
N GLU A 89 -0.73 -5.64 4.95
CA GLU A 89 -0.36 -5.34 3.58
C GLU A 89 -1.61 -5.35 2.71
N GLN A 90 -1.84 -4.27 1.96
CA GLN A 90 -2.97 -4.15 1.05
C GLN A 90 -2.55 -3.46 -0.24
N GLU A 91 -3.02 -3.97 -1.38
CA GLU A 91 -2.89 -3.31 -2.67
C GLU A 91 -4.25 -3.21 -3.34
N VAL A 92 -4.56 -2.05 -3.92
CA VAL A 92 -5.74 -1.83 -4.75
C VAL A 92 -5.28 -1.38 -6.13
N VAL A 93 -5.73 -2.06 -7.17
CA VAL A 93 -5.37 -1.79 -8.56
C VAL A 93 -6.62 -1.39 -9.32
N VAL A 94 -6.65 -0.15 -9.78
CA VAL A 94 -7.65 0.36 -10.72
C VAL A 94 -7.13 0.08 -12.13
N ASP A 95 -7.90 -0.66 -12.91
CA ASP A 95 -7.64 -0.94 -14.33
C ASP A 95 -8.71 -0.21 -15.14
N PHE A 96 -8.36 0.98 -15.65
CA PHE A 96 -9.25 1.81 -16.48
C PHE A 96 -9.57 1.19 -17.83
N TYR A 97 -8.72 0.27 -18.32
CA TYR A 97 -8.96 -0.43 -19.57
C TYR A 97 -10.06 -1.49 -19.41
N LYS A 98 -10.10 -2.17 -18.26
CA LYS A 98 -11.14 -3.15 -17.92
C LYS A 98 -12.34 -2.56 -17.21
N GLU A 99 -12.24 -1.32 -16.73
CA GLU A 99 -13.19 -0.71 -15.79
C GLU A 99 -13.38 -1.57 -14.52
N GLU A 100 -12.29 -2.15 -14.03
CA GLU A 100 -12.28 -3.05 -12.87
C GLU A 100 -11.37 -2.51 -11.76
N VAL A 101 -11.72 -2.86 -10.51
CA VAL A 101 -10.90 -2.61 -9.33
C VAL A 101 -10.57 -3.95 -8.68
N PHE A 102 -9.28 -4.26 -8.57
CA PHE A 102 -8.79 -5.46 -7.92
C PHE A 102 -8.20 -5.11 -6.56
N SER A 103 -8.32 -6.01 -5.59
CA SER A 103 -7.71 -5.83 -4.27
C SER A 103 -6.97 -7.08 -3.82
N TYR A 104 -5.80 -6.87 -3.22
CA TYR A 104 -5.02 -7.87 -2.50
C TYR A 104 -4.91 -7.44 -1.03
N ALA A 105 -4.99 -8.39 -0.12
CA ALA A 105 -4.81 -8.18 1.31
C ALA A 105 -4.05 -9.33 1.94
N ASN A 106 -3.17 -9.03 2.88
CA ASN A 106 -2.43 -10.01 3.66
C ASN A 106 -2.03 -9.44 5.02
N THR A 107 -1.69 -10.33 5.95
CA THR A 107 -1.21 -10.01 7.29
C THR A 107 0.15 -10.66 7.54
N GLY A 108 0.98 -10.03 8.36
CA GLY A 108 2.22 -10.65 8.82
C GLY A 108 1.98 -11.82 9.77
N ILE A 109 3.02 -12.61 10.04
CA ILE A 109 3.02 -13.59 11.15
C ILE A 109 3.37 -12.85 12.43
N THR A 110 2.56 -13.01 13.46
CA THR A 110 2.86 -12.53 14.80
C THR A 110 3.67 -13.59 15.53
N THR A 111 4.88 -13.24 15.97
CA THR A 111 5.70 -14.07 16.84
C THR A 111 5.81 -13.41 18.20
N GLU A 112 5.34 -14.08 19.25
CA GLU A 112 5.54 -13.67 20.63
C GLU A 112 6.73 -14.41 21.21
N LYS A 113 7.60 -13.70 21.93
CA LYS A 113 8.72 -14.25 22.69
C LYS A 113 8.50 -13.95 24.17
N ILE A 114 8.48 -15.00 24.98
CA ILE A 114 8.33 -14.94 26.43
C ILE A 114 9.64 -15.39 27.06
N THR A 115 10.28 -14.52 27.82
CA THR A 115 11.45 -14.85 28.65
C THR A 115 11.00 -15.03 30.09
N ASN A 116 11.18 -16.22 30.64
CA ASN A 116 10.83 -16.55 32.02
C ASN A 116 11.86 -15.98 33.02
N PRO A 117 11.52 -15.87 34.32
CA PRO A 117 12.46 -15.40 35.34
C PRO A 117 13.75 -16.21 35.46
N ASP A 118 13.73 -17.49 35.08
CA ASP A 118 14.90 -18.38 35.03
C ASP A 118 15.78 -18.19 33.78
N GLY A 119 15.39 -17.28 32.88
CA GLY A 119 16.09 -16.99 31.63
C GLY A 119 15.69 -17.90 30.45
N SER A 120 14.84 -18.91 30.65
CA SER A 120 14.33 -19.74 29.56
C SER A 120 13.43 -18.95 28.63
N VAL A 121 13.45 -19.27 27.34
CA VAL A 121 12.72 -18.54 26.29
C VAL A 121 11.75 -19.45 25.58
N ASN A 122 10.47 -19.06 25.57
CA ASN A 122 9.40 -19.70 24.81
C ASN A 122 8.95 -18.78 23.67
N LYS A 123 8.50 -19.36 22.55
CA LYS A 123 7.94 -18.63 21.42
C LYS A 123 6.58 -19.18 21.01
N ARG A 124 5.67 -18.29 20.63
CA ARG A 124 4.36 -18.62 20.04
C ARG A 124 4.20 -17.88 18.72
N THR A 125 3.52 -18.47 17.76
CA THR A 125 3.24 -17.85 16.46
C THR A 125 1.77 -17.92 16.12
N GLY A 126 1.27 -16.91 15.41
CA GLY A 126 -0.09 -16.84 14.90
C GLY A 126 -0.16 -15.91 13.70
N LYS A 127 -1.25 -15.99 12.94
CA LYS A 127 -1.48 -15.10 11.79
C LYS A 127 -2.85 -14.44 11.94
N ALA A 128 -2.88 -13.12 11.84
CA ALA A 128 -4.12 -12.35 11.93
C ALA A 128 -5.02 -12.66 10.71
N SER A 129 -6.34 -12.62 10.91
CA SER A 129 -7.30 -12.73 9.82
C SER A 129 -7.16 -11.54 8.85
N THR A 130 -7.46 -11.77 7.58
CA THR A 130 -7.54 -10.72 6.55
C THR A 130 -8.98 -10.26 6.30
N GLU A 131 -9.96 -10.77 7.05
CA GLU A 131 -11.40 -10.55 6.84
C GLU A 131 -11.80 -9.07 6.84
N ASN A 132 -11.15 -8.26 7.68
CA ASN A 132 -11.44 -6.83 7.81
C ASN A 132 -10.44 -5.94 7.06
N ILE A 133 -9.72 -6.48 6.08
CA ILE A 133 -8.82 -5.74 5.19
C ILE A 133 -9.45 -5.72 3.80
N VAL A 134 -10.19 -4.66 3.49
CA VAL A 134 -11.16 -4.64 2.41
C VAL A 134 -11.07 -3.38 1.55
N CYS A 135 -11.50 -3.49 0.30
CA CYS A 135 -11.77 -2.37 -0.60
C CYS A 135 -13.28 -2.37 -0.87
N THR A 136 -13.94 -1.26 -0.55
CA THR A 136 -15.41 -1.13 -0.55
C THR A 136 -15.84 0.18 -1.20
N ASP A 137 -17.15 0.39 -1.33
CA ASP A 137 -17.74 1.65 -1.81
C ASP A 137 -17.21 2.11 -3.18
N ILE A 138 -16.99 1.15 -4.10
CA ILE A 138 -16.45 1.40 -5.43
C ILE A 138 -17.53 2.06 -6.31
N VAL A 139 -17.26 3.28 -6.77
CA VAL A 139 -18.17 4.08 -7.61
C VAL A 139 -17.43 4.62 -8.83
N TRP A 140 -17.79 4.12 -10.00
CA TRP A 140 -17.29 4.60 -11.29
C TRP A 140 -18.12 5.79 -11.79
N ASN A 141 -17.43 6.78 -12.40
CA ASN A 141 -18.07 7.90 -13.08
C ASN A 141 -17.21 8.35 -14.29
N SER A 142 -17.65 9.39 -15.00
CA SER A 142 -16.95 9.87 -16.20
C SER A 142 -15.53 10.36 -15.93
N GLY A 143 -15.26 10.89 -14.73
CA GLY A 143 -13.96 11.43 -14.33
C GLY A 143 -12.98 10.40 -13.78
N GLY A 144 -13.45 9.22 -13.37
CA GLY A 144 -12.62 8.18 -12.76
C GLY A 144 -13.39 7.25 -11.84
N VAL A 145 -12.77 6.83 -10.75
CA VAL A 145 -13.35 5.91 -9.76
C VAL A 145 -13.06 6.40 -8.34
N GLN A 146 -14.04 6.22 -7.45
CA GLN A 146 -13.89 6.44 -6.02
C GLN A 146 -14.07 5.12 -5.27
N PHE A 147 -13.34 4.93 -4.18
CA PHE A 147 -13.46 3.74 -3.32
C PHE A 147 -12.89 4.02 -1.93
N LYS A 148 -13.23 3.14 -0.99
CA LYS A 148 -12.71 3.14 0.38
C LYS A 148 -11.81 1.93 0.61
N ILE A 149 -10.57 2.17 1.00
CA ILE A 149 -9.64 1.15 1.50
C ILE A 149 -9.72 1.17 3.03
N SER A 150 -9.99 0.05 3.68
CA SER A 150 -9.96 -0.02 5.15
C SER A 150 -9.28 -1.30 5.61
N ALA A 151 -8.50 -1.19 6.67
CA ALA A 151 -7.94 -2.35 7.34
C ALA A 151 -8.16 -2.28 8.85
N SER A 152 -8.53 -3.42 9.42
CA SER A 152 -8.52 -3.67 10.87
C SER A 152 -7.91 -5.05 11.13
N ALA A 153 -6.79 -5.11 11.85
CA ALA A 153 -6.11 -6.38 12.11
C ALA A 153 -5.68 -6.53 13.58
N SER A 154 -6.30 -7.48 14.27
CA SER A 154 -6.04 -7.78 15.69
C SER A 154 -4.86 -8.75 15.89
N ASN A 155 -4.24 -8.71 17.07
CA ASN A 155 -3.21 -9.67 17.44
C ASN A 155 -3.80 -11.09 17.63
N PRO A 156 -3.41 -12.09 16.83
CA PRO A 156 -3.97 -13.45 16.91
C PRO A 156 -3.59 -14.22 18.18
N LEU A 157 -2.59 -13.74 18.94
CA LEU A 157 -2.10 -14.36 20.17
C LEU A 157 -2.66 -13.69 21.45
N ASN A 158 -3.36 -12.56 21.29
CA ASN A 158 -4.02 -11.85 22.37
C ASN A 158 -5.34 -11.25 21.89
N VAL A 159 -6.44 -11.94 22.17
CA VAL A 159 -7.80 -11.53 21.76
C VAL A 159 -8.27 -10.20 22.37
N TYR A 160 -7.59 -9.70 23.41
CA TYR A 160 -7.91 -8.44 24.06
C TYR A 160 -7.01 -7.28 23.61
N ALA A 161 -6.00 -7.54 22.76
CA ALA A 161 -5.23 -6.46 22.18
C ALA A 161 -6.10 -5.71 21.15
N PRO A 162 -6.11 -4.37 21.17
CA PRO A 162 -6.82 -3.63 20.14
C PRO A 162 -6.21 -3.92 18.75
N PRO A 163 -7.02 -3.85 17.68
CA PRO A 163 -6.52 -3.96 16.32
C PRO A 163 -5.65 -2.76 15.93
N VAL A 164 -4.94 -2.89 14.81
CA VAL A 164 -4.44 -1.72 14.09
C VAL A 164 -5.44 -1.34 13.01
N ASP A 165 -5.77 -0.07 12.92
CA ASP A 165 -6.80 0.47 12.05
C ASP A 165 -6.27 1.57 11.11
N TYR A 166 -6.75 1.54 9.86
CA TYR A 166 -6.69 2.68 8.95
C TYR A 166 -7.86 2.67 7.97
N VAL A 167 -8.23 3.86 7.50
CA VAL A 167 -9.22 4.06 6.43
C VAL A 167 -8.70 5.11 5.45
N LEU A 168 -8.78 4.83 4.16
CA LEU A 168 -8.50 5.76 3.07
C LEU A 168 -9.72 5.91 2.17
N HIS A 169 -10.17 7.14 1.97
CA HIS A 169 -11.08 7.52 0.91
C HIS A 169 -10.26 7.99 -0.29
N VAL A 170 -10.34 7.25 -1.40
CA VAL A 170 -9.51 7.46 -2.57
C VAL A 170 -10.38 7.80 -3.78
N CYS A 171 -10.02 8.88 -4.48
CA CYS A 171 -10.53 9.20 -5.81
C CYS A 171 -9.36 9.09 -6.80
N VAL A 172 -9.50 8.24 -7.82
CA VAL A 172 -8.52 8.07 -8.89
C VAL A 172 -9.11 8.59 -10.18
N LYS A 173 -8.42 9.54 -10.84
CA LYS A 173 -8.82 10.12 -12.12
C LYS A 173 -8.17 9.38 -13.29
N LYS A 174 -8.78 9.49 -14.47
CA LYS A 174 -8.32 8.80 -15.70
C LYS A 174 -6.93 9.24 -16.21
N ASP A 175 -6.47 10.41 -15.79
CA ASP A 175 -5.11 10.90 -16.06
C ASP A 175 -4.06 10.35 -15.07
N GLY A 176 -4.48 9.45 -14.18
CA GLY A 176 -3.64 8.85 -13.16
C GLY A 176 -3.50 9.70 -11.90
N THR A 177 -4.07 10.91 -11.83
CA THR A 177 -4.04 11.71 -10.58
C THR A 177 -4.93 11.11 -9.51
N ILE A 178 -4.55 11.29 -8.24
CA ILE A 178 -5.33 10.82 -7.10
C ILE A 178 -5.59 11.92 -6.09
N ASP A 179 -6.72 11.81 -5.40
CA ASP A 179 -7.05 12.57 -4.20
C ASP A 179 -7.33 11.56 -3.08
N VAL A 180 -6.61 11.65 -1.96
CA VAL A 180 -6.67 10.73 -0.83
C VAL A 180 -6.95 11.49 0.45
N GLN A 181 -7.95 11.03 1.18
CA GLN A 181 -8.21 11.42 2.57
C GLN A 181 -8.03 10.17 3.42
N GLY A 182 -7.16 10.22 4.42
CA GLY A 182 -6.81 9.05 5.21
C GLY A 182 -6.88 9.31 6.70
N GLU A 183 -7.20 8.27 7.45
CA GLU A 183 -7.16 8.20 8.91
C GLU A 183 -6.45 6.90 9.32
N HIS A 184 -5.68 6.94 10.41
CA HIS A 184 -5.04 5.76 10.98
C HIS A 184 -4.66 5.97 12.45
N ASP A 185 -4.43 4.86 13.15
CA ASP A 185 -3.89 4.83 14.52
C ASP A 185 -2.50 5.48 14.65
N GLY A 186 -2.13 5.92 15.85
CA GLY A 186 -0.79 6.49 16.07
C GLY A 186 0.37 5.49 16.03
N PHE A 187 0.10 4.18 16.07
CA PHE A 187 1.13 3.13 16.12
C PHE A 187 0.78 1.94 15.23
N PRO A 188 1.75 1.26 14.56
CA PRO A 188 3.18 1.53 14.52
C PRO A 188 3.54 2.51 13.38
N CYS A 189 4.26 2.08 12.33
CA CYS A 189 4.51 2.89 11.15
C CYS A 189 3.50 2.55 10.04
N PHE A 190 3.05 3.59 9.33
CA PHE A 190 2.15 3.48 8.18
C PHE A 190 2.83 4.07 6.95
N GLU A 191 2.66 3.42 5.80
CA GLU A 191 3.20 3.89 4.53
C GLU A 191 2.21 3.63 3.39
N PHE A 192 1.97 4.65 2.58
CA PHE A 192 1.05 4.62 1.46
C PHE A 192 1.74 5.13 0.19
N TYR A 193 1.62 4.35 -0.88
CA TYR A 193 2.27 4.64 -2.15
C TYR A 193 1.32 4.51 -3.33
N LYS A 194 1.59 5.26 -4.38
CA LYS A 194 0.93 5.21 -5.68
C LYS A 194 1.92 4.67 -6.72
N GLN A 195 1.45 3.92 -7.69
CA GLN A 195 2.21 3.55 -8.89
C GLN A 195 1.28 3.60 -10.11
N VAL A 196 1.72 4.31 -11.15
CA VAL A 196 0.98 4.45 -12.41
C VAL A 196 1.67 3.65 -13.51
N ASP A 197 0.92 2.84 -14.26
CA ASP A 197 1.38 2.10 -15.44
C ASP A 197 2.73 1.39 -15.25
N PHE A 198 2.91 0.74 -14.09
CA PHE A 198 4.14 0.03 -13.70
C PHE A 198 5.41 0.90 -13.62
N GLY A 199 5.25 2.23 -13.54
CA GLY A 199 6.31 3.19 -13.34
C GLY A 199 6.91 3.15 -11.93
N THR A 200 7.58 4.23 -11.53
CA THR A 200 8.14 4.36 -10.19
C THR A 200 7.03 4.55 -9.15
N PHE A 201 7.27 4.06 -7.93
CA PHE A 201 6.40 4.37 -6.81
C PHE A 201 6.55 5.84 -6.38
N GLU A 202 5.42 6.47 -6.08
CA GLU A 202 5.33 7.81 -5.52
C GLU A 202 4.76 7.71 -4.09
N GLU A 203 5.36 8.44 -3.15
CA GLU A 203 4.88 8.49 -1.77
C GLU A 203 3.62 9.35 -1.66
N ILE A 204 2.54 8.76 -1.16
CA ILE A 204 1.32 9.47 -0.78
C ILE A 204 1.53 10.07 0.61
N TYR A 205 1.82 9.21 1.58
CA TYR A 205 1.94 9.57 2.98
C TYR A 205 2.73 8.50 3.76
N THR A 206 3.50 8.94 4.76
CA THR A 206 4.15 8.06 5.73
C THR A 206 3.97 8.60 7.16
N HIS A 207 3.74 7.71 8.11
CA HIS A 207 3.73 7.99 9.56
C HIS A 207 4.77 7.12 10.25
N ASP A 208 5.58 7.75 11.11
CA ASP A 208 6.62 7.10 11.92
C ASP A 208 6.40 7.44 13.40
N PHE A 209 5.85 6.48 14.15
CA PHE A 209 5.56 6.66 15.58
C PHE A 209 6.79 7.10 16.40
N ARG A 210 8.01 6.77 15.94
CA ARG A 210 9.26 7.15 16.62
C ARG A 210 9.51 8.66 16.54
N LYS A 211 8.93 9.34 15.56
CA LYS A 211 9.05 10.80 15.37
C LYS A 211 7.98 11.56 16.14
N THR A 212 6.78 10.99 16.26
CA THR A 212 5.64 11.59 16.97
C THR A 212 5.64 11.26 18.45
N GLY A 213 6.35 10.20 18.87
CA GLY A 213 6.41 9.76 20.25
C GLY A 213 5.24 8.88 20.68
N ASP A 214 4.46 8.38 19.71
CA ASP A 214 3.36 7.45 19.98
C ASP A 214 3.90 6.12 20.52
N THR A 215 3.04 5.38 21.19
CA THR A 215 3.37 4.08 21.79
C THR A 215 2.34 3.05 21.37
N ALA A 216 2.55 1.79 21.74
CA ALA A 216 1.56 0.73 21.50
C ALA A 216 0.18 1.02 22.14
N ALA A 217 0.06 2.01 23.03
CA ALA A 217 -1.23 2.48 23.52
C ALA A 217 -2.09 3.16 22.45
N ALA A 218 -1.46 3.77 21.43
CA ALA A 218 -2.13 4.43 20.31
C ALA A 218 -2.72 3.47 19.25
N LEU A 219 -2.71 2.16 19.54
CA LEU A 219 -3.53 1.17 18.82
C LEU A 219 -4.97 1.12 19.36
N GLY A 220 -5.22 1.63 20.57
CA GLY A 220 -6.53 1.59 21.19
C GLY A 220 -7.23 2.93 21.12
N GLY A 221 -8.55 2.93 20.96
CA GLY A 221 -9.35 4.15 20.88
C GLY A 221 -9.84 4.39 19.46
N GLU A 222 -9.90 5.67 19.09
CA GLU A 222 -10.18 6.11 17.72
C GLU A 222 -8.86 6.31 16.96
N MET A 223 -8.91 6.37 15.64
CA MET A 223 -7.74 6.69 14.82
C MET A 223 -7.25 8.13 15.10
N ASP A 224 -6.02 8.26 15.60
CA ASP A 224 -5.48 9.53 16.12
C ASP A 224 -5.05 10.52 15.02
N TYR A 225 -4.70 10.02 13.83
CA TYR A 225 -4.09 10.81 12.76
C TYR A 225 -4.97 10.84 11.52
N SER A 226 -4.99 12.00 10.87
CA SER A 226 -5.62 12.18 9.56
C SER A 226 -4.70 12.93 8.59
N PHE A 227 -4.87 12.68 7.29
CA PHE A 227 -4.14 13.38 6.23
C PHE A 227 -4.98 13.56 4.98
N ASN A 228 -4.62 14.57 4.19
CA ASN A 228 -5.16 14.82 2.86
C ASN A 228 -4.00 14.97 1.88
N LYS A 229 -4.05 14.27 0.74
CA LYS A 229 -2.98 14.29 -0.27
C LYS A 229 -3.56 14.23 -1.67
N SER A 230 -3.01 15.05 -2.56
CA SER A 230 -3.23 14.95 -4.01
C SER A 230 -1.90 14.74 -4.72
N LEU A 231 -1.87 13.82 -5.70
CA LEU A 231 -0.71 13.49 -6.54
C LEU A 231 -1.11 13.36 -8.01
#